data_AF-A0A960NWS8-F1
#
_entry.id   AF-A0A960NWS8-F1
#
_cell.length_a   1.000
_cell.length_b   1.000
_cell.length_c   1.000
_cell.angle_alpha   90.00
_cell.angle_beta   90.00
_cell.angle_gamma   90.00
#
_symmetry.space_group_name_H-M   'P 1'
#
loop_
_entity.id
_entity.type
_entity.pdbx_description
1 polymer ?
#
loop_
_entity_poly.entity_id
_entity_poly.type
_entity_poly.pdbx_seq_one_letter_code
_entity_poly.pdbx_strand_id
1 'polypeptide(L)'
;MIYALIHSGSRGFGHQVCQDTLNLFIKNGFHEGLPDRQLVAAPIKSREGQQYFAGMAAAANFAFNNRQQVLHEVRRAFQEVCSIPMEKIRLLYDVCHNIAKFETHEVNGEKRRLCVHRKGATRAFGPGASELAPLFQKTGQPVLVPGDMGRASYLLAGLGNPLTFCSCCHGAGRARSRVQSLKSWGGRDLIKHMAKEGVIVKATSSRTIAEEMPDAYKDVSSVVDAVEKASLARRVARLHPCMVLKG
;
A
#
# COMPACT_ATOMS: atom_id res chain seq x y z
N MET A 1 -2.94 14.30 19.14
CA MET A 1 -1.91 13.35 18.65
C MET A 1 -1.78 13.56 17.15
N ILE A 2 -0.56 13.72 16.63
CA ILE A 2 -0.29 13.95 15.19
C ILE A 2 0.36 12.69 14.62
N TYR A 3 0.02 12.35 13.37
CA TYR A 3 0.62 11.23 12.65
C TYR A 3 1.14 11.69 11.29
N ALA A 4 2.13 10.97 10.76
CA ALA A 4 2.60 11.11 9.39
C ALA A 4 2.40 9.78 8.67
N LEU A 5 1.68 9.80 7.55
CA LEU A 5 1.48 8.62 6.70
C LEU A 5 2.33 8.78 5.43
N ILE A 6 3.31 7.89 5.26
CA ILE A 6 4.22 7.88 4.11
C ILE A 6 3.75 6.80 3.14
N HIS A 7 3.22 7.22 1.98
CA HIS A 7 2.80 6.30 0.93
C HIS A 7 3.71 6.44 -0.31
N SER A 8 4.73 5.60 -0.38
CA SER A 8 5.68 5.57 -1.50
C SER A 8 6.21 4.16 -1.74
N GLY A 9 6.58 3.89 -2.99
CA GLY A 9 7.04 2.58 -3.46
C GLY A 9 8.49 2.58 -3.90
N SER A 10 8.80 1.67 -4.82
CA SER A 10 10.14 1.43 -5.40
C SER A 10 10.54 2.44 -6.48
N ARG A 11 9.77 3.52 -6.66
CA ARG A 11 9.94 4.51 -7.74
C ARG A 11 10.03 3.81 -9.11
N GLY A 12 10.83 4.34 -10.04
CA GLY A 12 11.03 3.74 -11.37
C GLY A 12 11.70 2.37 -11.35
N PHE A 13 12.50 2.05 -10.34
CA PHE A 13 13.27 0.81 -10.28
C PHE A 13 12.37 -0.44 -10.31
N GLY A 14 11.41 -0.54 -9.39
CA GLY A 14 10.50 -1.69 -9.37
C GLY A 14 9.55 -1.75 -10.57
N HIS A 15 9.21 -0.60 -11.16
CA HIS A 15 8.47 -0.57 -12.43
C HIS A 15 9.28 -1.23 -13.55
N GLN A 16 10.57 -0.88 -13.68
CA GLN A 16 11.45 -1.43 -14.69
C GLN A 16 11.68 -2.93 -14.49
N VAL A 17 11.96 -3.37 -13.24
CA VAL A 17 12.07 -4.80 -12.90
C VAL A 17 10.84 -5.59 -13.34
N CYS A 18 9.65 -5.05 -13.10
CA CYS A 18 8.39 -5.67 -13.54
C CYS A 18 8.32 -5.76 -15.06
N GLN A 19 8.57 -4.65 -15.76
CA GLN A 19 8.49 -4.58 -17.22
C GLN A 19 9.48 -5.54 -17.91
N ASP A 20 10.73 -5.57 -17.44
CA ASP A 20 11.78 -6.44 -17.96
C ASP A 20 11.41 -7.91 -17.79
N THR A 21 10.84 -8.25 -16.63
CA THR A 21 10.36 -9.60 -16.35
C THR A 21 9.20 -9.99 -17.26
N LEU A 22 8.19 -9.12 -17.40
CA LEU A 22 7.03 -9.39 -18.26
C LEU A 22 7.48 -9.62 -19.71
N ASN A 23 8.40 -8.79 -20.21
CA ASN A 23 8.98 -8.94 -21.55
C ASN A 23 9.73 -10.27 -21.70
N LEU A 24 10.55 -10.64 -20.71
CA LEU A 24 11.26 -11.92 -20.69
C LEU A 24 10.29 -13.09 -20.71
N PHE A 25 9.26 -13.07 -19.86
CA PHE A 25 8.30 -14.17 -19.77
C PHE A 25 7.51 -14.32 -21.08
N ILE A 26 7.07 -13.21 -21.65
CA ILE A 26 6.38 -13.18 -22.94
C ILE A 26 7.29 -13.75 -24.05
N LYS A 27 8.54 -13.30 -24.11
CA LYS A 27 9.52 -13.77 -25.10
C LYS A 27 9.75 -15.28 -25.01
N ASN A 28 9.70 -15.84 -23.80
CA ASN A 28 9.91 -17.26 -23.55
C ASN A 28 8.61 -18.10 -23.64
N GLY A 29 7.50 -17.54 -24.15
CA GLY A 29 6.26 -18.28 -24.38
C GLY A 29 5.42 -18.56 -23.12
N PHE A 30 5.78 -18.03 -21.95
CA PHE A 30 5.02 -18.28 -20.69
C PHE A 30 3.60 -17.67 -20.66
N HIS A 31 3.16 -17.05 -21.75
CA HIS A 31 1.81 -16.52 -21.91
C HIS A 31 0.91 -17.43 -22.76
N GLU A 32 1.48 -18.46 -23.40
CA GLU A 32 0.74 -19.38 -24.26
C GLU A 32 -0.27 -20.19 -23.43
N GLY A 33 -1.49 -20.33 -23.96
CA GLY A 33 -2.58 -21.04 -23.29
C GLY A 33 -3.25 -20.27 -22.14
N LEU A 34 -2.80 -19.06 -21.81
CA LEU A 34 -3.47 -18.21 -20.82
C LEU A 34 -4.69 -17.51 -21.44
N PRO A 35 -5.76 -17.28 -20.65
CA PRO A 35 -6.95 -16.58 -21.13
C PRO A 35 -6.69 -15.10 -21.43
N ASP A 36 -5.63 -14.52 -20.87
CA ASP A 36 -5.17 -13.16 -21.14
C ASP A 36 -3.64 -13.12 -21.07
N ARG A 37 -3.01 -12.49 -22.06
CA ARG A 37 -1.56 -12.30 -22.12
C ARG A 37 -1.02 -11.49 -20.92
N GLN A 38 -1.84 -10.63 -20.32
CA GLN A 38 -1.49 -9.87 -19.12
C GLN A 38 -1.34 -10.74 -17.87
N LEU A 39 -1.78 -12.00 -17.92
CA LEU A 39 -1.62 -12.98 -16.83
C LEU A 39 -0.32 -13.80 -16.94
N VAL A 40 0.57 -13.44 -17.87
CA VAL A 40 1.86 -14.12 -18.09
C VAL A 40 2.59 -14.44 -16.78
N ALA A 41 2.99 -15.71 -16.62
CA ALA A 41 3.63 -16.18 -15.40
C ALA A 41 4.58 -17.36 -15.67
N ALA A 42 5.73 -17.37 -15.01
CA ALA A 42 6.65 -18.51 -15.03
C ALA A 42 6.48 -19.38 -13.76
N PRO A 43 6.74 -20.70 -13.84
CA PRO A 43 6.80 -21.54 -12.65
C PRO A 43 7.77 -20.97 -11.62
N ILE A 44 7.36 -20.86 -10.35
CA ILE A 44 8.16 -20.18 -9.32
C ILE A 44 9.54 -20.82 -9.12
N LYS A 45 9.71 -22.11 -9.43
CA LYS A 45 10.99 -22.83 -9.34
C LYS A 45 11.83 -22.77 -10.63
N SER A 46 11.32 -22.19 -11.72
CA SER A 46 12.10 -22.01 -12.94
C SER A 46 13.20 -20.95 -12.72
N ARG A 47 14.18 -20.92 -13.63
CA ARG A 47 15.23 -19.90 -13.62
C ARG A 47 14.63 -18.49 -13.68
N GLU A 48 13.68 -18.28 -14.58
CA GLU A 48 13.00 -16.99 -14.79
C GLU A 48 12.14 -16.60 -13.58
N GLY A 49 11.42 -17.55 -12.98
CA GLY A 49 10.64 -17.34 -11.77
C GLY A 49 11.51 -16.93 -10.58
N GLN A 50 12.65 -17.59 -10.38
CA GLN A 50 13.61 -17.25 -9.33
C GLN A 50 14.29 -15.89 -9.59
N GLN A 51 14.65 -15.60 -10.84
CA GLN A 51 15.21 -14.29 -11.23
C GLN A 51 14.23 -13.16 -10.97
N TYR A 52 12.96 -13.32 -11.34
CA TYR A 52 11.92 -12.34 -11.03
C TYR A 52 11.78 -12.16 -9.52
N PHE A 53 11.70 -13.25 -8.75
CA PHE A 53 11.51 -13.16 -7.31
C PHE A 53 12.66 -12.39 -6.64
N ALA A 54 13.92 -12.64 -7.06
CA ALA A 54 15.08 -11.89 -6.60
C ALA A 54 15.00 -10.40 -6.99
N GLY A 55 14.64 -10.09 -8.24
CA GLY A 55 14.46 -8.71 -8.70
C GLY A 55 13.36 -7.97 -7.93
N MET A 56 12.22 -8.62 -7.72
CA MET A 56 11.12 -8.10 -6.92
C MET A 56 11.56 -7.86 -5.46
N ALA A 57 12.32 -8.79 -4.86
CA ALA A 57 12.85 -8.61 -3.52
C ALA A 57 13.81 -7.42 -3.43
N ALA A 58 14.69 -7.23 -4.43
CA ALA A 58 15.55 -6.06 -4.52
C ALA A 58 14.73 -4.75 -4.64
N ALA A 59 13.68 -4.75 -5.47
CA ALA A 59 12.78 -3.60 -5.59
C ALA A 59 12.01 -3.30 -4.29
N ALA A 60 11.63 -4.33 -3.53
CA ALA A 60 11.02 -4.18 -2.22
C ALA A 60 12.00 -3.58 -1.20
N ASN A 61 13.26 -4.04 -1.18
CA ASN A 61 14.31 -3.47 -0.33
C ASN A 61 14.58 -2.00 -0.67
N PHE A 62 14.63 -1.66 -1.95
CA PHE A 62 14.73 -0.27 -2.39
C PHE A 62 13.54 0.56 -1.89
N ALA A 63 12.32 0.03 -1.96
CA ALA A 63 11.13 0.72 -1.48
C ALA A 63 11.15 0.95 0.04
N PHE A 64 11.60 -0.02 0.84
CA PHE A 64 11.79 0.14 2.28
C PHE A 64 12.84 1.21 2.59
N ASN A 65 13.99 1.18 1.91
CA ASN A 65 15.02 2.20 2.10
C ASN A 65 14.51 3.60 1.72
N ASN A 66 13.78 3.72 0.61
CA ASN A 66 13.15 4.96 0.20
C ASN A 66 12.21 5.52 1.30
N ARG A 67 11.34 4.69 1.88
CA ARG A 67 10.46 5.14 2.98
C ARG A 67 11.22 5.48 4.26
N GLN A 68 12.33 4.78 4.54
CA GLN A 68 13.19 5.09 5.67
C GLN A 68 13.87 6.47 5.52
N GLN A 69 14.34 6.80 4.33
CA GLN A 69 14.90 8.13 4.03
C GLN A 69 13.82 9.22 4.16
N VAL A 70 12.62 8.99 3.62
CA VAL A 70 11.50 9.93 3.77
C VAL A 70 11.13 10.12 5.25
N LEU A 71 11.13 9.05 6.06
CA LEU A 71 10.89 9.15 7.50
C LEU A 71 11.95 10.01 8.21
N HIS A 72 13.23 9.91 7.80
CA HIS A 72 14.29 10.75 8.33
C HIS A 72 14.05 12.23 8.00
N GLU A 73 13.69 12.55 6.76
CA GLU A 73 13.38 13.93 6.36
C GLU A 73 12.12 14.48 7.06
N VAL A 74 11.10 13.65 7.28
CA VAL A 74 9.93 14.02 8.12
C VAL A 74 10.39 14.36 9.54
N ARG A 75 11.28 13.55 10.14
CA ARG A 75 11.82 13.83 11.47
C ARG A 75 12.58 15.15 11.52
N ARG A 76 13.43 15.42 10.52
CA ARG A 76 14.17 16.68 10.39
C ARG A 76 13.24 17.88 10.32
N ALA A 77 12.23 17.83 9.45
CA ALA A 77 11.27 18.92 9.28
C ALA A 77 10.51 19.24 10.58
N PHE A 78 10.06 18.22 11.32
CA PHE A 78 9.37 18.42 12.60
C PHE A 78 10.31 18.94 13.70
N GLN A 79 11.58 18.53 13.70
CA GLN A 79 12.56 19.08 14.63
C GLN A 79 12.84 20.56 14.34
N GLU A 80 13.08 20.91 13.09
CA GLU A 80 13.40 22.27 12.68
C GLU A 80 12.23 23.25 12.90
N VAL A 81 11.03 22.86 12.48
CA VAL A 81 9.86 23.76 12.50
C VAL A 81 9.12 23.74 13.82
N CYS A 82 9.05 22.59 14.51
CA CYS A 82 8.24 22.41 15.71
C CYS A 82 9.06 22.15 16.97
N SER A 83 10.40 22.12 16.89
CA SER A 83 11.28 21.76 18.01
C SER A 83 10.97 20.38 18.63
N ILE A 84 10.36 19.47 17.86
CA ILE A 84 10.07 18.11 18.32
C ILE A 84 11.30 17.24 18.10
N PRO A 85 11.90 16.65 19.15
CA PRO A 85 13.06 15.79 18.98
C PRO A 85 12.75 14.57 18.10
N MET A 86 13.67 14.22 17.20
CA MET A 86 13.47 13.17 16.19
C MET A 86 13.07 11.82 16.80
N GLU A 87 13.63 11.48 17.96
CA GLU A 87 13.38 10.24 18.70
C GLU A 87 11.96 10.13 19.25
N LYS A 88 11.24 11.25 19.37
CA LYS A 88 9.82 11.25 19.75
C LYS A 88 8.91 10.84 18.59
N ILE A 89 9.38 10.94 17.34
CA ILE A 89 8.64 10.57 16.13
C ILE A 89 8.98 9.12 15.78
N ARG A 90 8.15 8.21 16.29
CA ARG A 90 8.36 6.76 16.20
C ARG A 90 7.63 6.17 15.00
N LEU A 91 8.26 5.19 14.35
CA LEU A 91 7.60 4.37 13.33
C LEU A 91 6.61 3.43 14.03
N LEU A 92 5.32 3.56 13.72
CA LEU A 92 4.31 2.63 14.20
C LEU A 92 4.42 1.29 13.46
N TYR A 93 4.37 1.33 12.13
CA TYR A 93 4.46 0.16 11.27
C TYR A 93 4.76 0.57 9.82
N ASP A 94 5.36 -0.33 9.05
CA ASP A 94 5.58 -0.19 7.61
C ASP A 94 5.07 -1.48 6.91
N VAL A 95 4.19 -1.34 5.92
CA VAL A 95 3.54 -2.46 5.23
C VAL A 95 3.54 -2.28 3.71
N CYS A 96 3.89 -3.35 3.00
CA CYS A 96 3.77 -3.44 1.55
C CYS A 96 2.34 -3.80 1.13
N HIS A 97 1.93 -3.31 -0.04
CA HIS A 97 0.66 -3.68 -0.68
C HIS A 97 0.78 -4.17 -2.13
N ASN A 98 2.00 -4.14 -2.68
CA ASN A 98 2.37 -4.75 -3.96
C ASN A 98 3.61 -5.59 -3.70
N ILE A 99 3.44 -6.89 -3.45
CA ILE A 99 4.51 -7.81 -3.04
C ILE A 99 4.07 -9.26 -3.25
N ALA A 100 5.01 -10.16 -3.53
CA ALA A 100 4.82 -11.59 -3.35
C ALA A 100 5.67 -12.08 -2.17
N LYS A 101 5.11 -12.96 -1.32
CA LYS A 101 5.83 -13.50 -0.17
C LYS A 101 5.61 -15.00 -0.03
N PHE A 102 6.68 -15.71 0.33
CA PHE A 102 6.56 -17.09 0.79
C PHE A 102 6.03 -17.10 2.23
N GLU A 103 4.87 -17.69 2.42
CA GLU A 103 4.18 -17.77 3.71
C GLU A 103 3.60 -19.17 3.89
N THR A 104 3.50 -19.62 5.14
CA THR A 104 2.88 -20.91 5.46
C THR A 104 1.43 -20.67 5.83
N HIS A 105 0.51 -21.32 5.13
CA HIS A 105 -0.93 -21.23 5.35
C HIS A 105 -1.55 -22.63 5.34
N GLU A 106 -2.74 -22.77 5.91
CA GLU A 106 -3.51 -24.00 5.81
C GLU A 106 -4.32 -24.02 4.51
N VAL A 107 -4.25 -25.11 3.77
CA VAL A 107 -5.01 -25.35 2.54
C VAL A 107 -5.59 -26.76 2.63
N ASN A 108 -6.91 -26.87 2.65
CA ASN A 108 -7.63 -28.15 2.81
C ASN A 108 -7.16 -28.96 4.04
N GLY A 109 -6.94 -28.28 5.18
CA GLY A 109 -6.47 -28.91 6.43
C GLY A 109 -4.97 -29.18 6.51
N GLU A 110 -4.20 -28.90 5.46
CA GLU A 110 -2.75 -29.15 5.43
C GLU A 110 -1.96 -27.84 5.43
N LYS A 111 -0.89 -27.77 6.24
CA LYS A 111 0.07 -26.66 6.17
C LYS A 111 0.85 -26.73 4.86
N ARG A 112 0.77 -25.66 4.06
CA ARG A 112 1.49 -25.51 2.80
C ARG A 112 2.26 -24.20 2.76
N ARG A 113 3.45 -24.25 2.20
CA ARG A 113 4.25 -23.05 1.90
C ARG A 113 3.84 -22.51 0.53
N LEU A 114 3.24 -21.33 0.51
CA LEU A 114 2.66 -20.69 -0.67
C LEU A 114 3.43 -19.43 -1.04
N CYS A 115 3.48 -19.10 -2.34
CA CYS A 115 3.87 -17.77 -2.79
C CYS A 115 2.62 -16.88 -2.90
N VAL A 116 2.33 -16.14 -1.84
CA VAL A 116 1.15 -15.28 -1.73
C VAL A 116 1.41 -13.97 -2.47
N HIS A 117 0.68 -13.74 -3.56
CA HIS A 117 0.75 -12.53 -4.36
C HIS A 117 -0.26 -11.51 -3.85
N ARG A 118 0.20 -10.31 -3.51
CA ARG A 118 -0.64 -9.19 -3.09
C ARG A 118 -0.41 -8.01 -4.02
N LYS A 119 -1.47 -7.58 -4.71
CA LYS A 119 -1.49 -6.38 -5.56
C LYS A 119 -2.66 -5.51 -5.11
N GLY A 120 -2.37 -4.36 -4.53
CA GLY A 120 -3.36 -3.51 -3.87
C GLY A 120 -3.97 -4.14 -2.61
N ALA A 121 -3.27 -5.06 -1.95
CA ALA A 121 -3.71 -5.74 -0.73
C ALA A 121 -2.57 -5.81 0.28
N THR A 122 -2.86 -5.67 1.57
CA THR A 122 -1.87 -5.72 2.65
C THR A 122 -1.93 -7.07 3.35
N ARG A 123 -0.82 -7.45 4.01
CA ARG A 123 -0.83 -8.57 4.96
C ARG A 123 -1.53 -8.14 6.25
N ALA A 124 -2.25 -9.04 6.89
CA ALA A 124 -3.09 -8.79 8.06
C ALA A 124 -3.07 -10.00 9.02
N PHE A 125 -1.88 -10.38 9.47
CA PHE A 125 -1.75 -11.44 10.49
C PHE A 125 -2.52 -11.12 11.76
N GLY A 126 -3.12 -12.15 12.35
CA GLY A 126 -3.89 -12.06 13.58
C GLY A 126 -3.03 -12.08 14.84
N PRO A 127 -3.63 -11.84 16.01
CA PRO A 127 -2.96 -12.04 17.30
C PRO A 127 -2.30 -13.42 17.40
N GLY A 128 -1.14 -13.50 18.04
CA GLY A 128 -0.38 -14.74 18.26
C GLY A 128 0.45 -15.21 17.06
N ALA A 129 0.38 -14.56 15.90
CA ALA A 129 1.22 -14.92 14.76
C ALA A 129 2.71 -14.70 15.06
N SER A 130 3.53 -15.71 14.81
CA SER A 130 4.96 -15.73 15.15
C SER A 130 5.78 -14.62 14.49
N GLU A 131 5.33 -14.14 13.34
CA GLU A 131 5.97 -13.11 12.52
C GLU A 131 5.73 -11.70 13.06
N LEU A 132 4.86 -11.54 14.06
CA LEU A 132 4.58 -10.25 14.68
C LEU A 132 5.65 -9.86 15.69
N ALA A 133 6.03 -8.58 15.66
CA ALA A 133 6.83 -8.00 16.73
C ALA A 133 6.10 -8.14 18.08
N PRO A 134 6.82 -8.28 19.22
CA PRO A 134 6.21 -8.50 20.53
C PRO A 134 5.09 -7.52 20.89
N LEU A 135 5.24 -6.25 20.49
CA LEU A 135 4.25 -5.19 20.71
C LEU A 135 2.88 -5.51 20.09
N PHE A 136 2.84 -6.25 18.99
CA PHE A 136 1.63 -6.53 18.22
C PHE A 136 1.09 -7.95 18.41
N GLN A 137 1.77 -8.79 19.20
CA GLN A 137 1.38 -10.17 19.45
C GLN A 137 -0.05 -10.30 19.98
N LYS A 138 -0.47 -9.40 20.88
CA LYS A 138 -1.83 -9.43 21.45
C LYS A 138 -2.88 -8.73 20.59
N THR A 139 -2.47 -7.81 19.73
CA THR A 139 -3.39 -6.93 19.02
C THR A 139 -3.67 -7.36 17.59
N GLY A 140 -2.75 -8.13 16.98
CA GLY A 140 -2.69 -8.40 15.55
C GLY A 140 -1.84 -7.36 14.81
N GLN A 141 -1.53 -7.65 13.54
CA GLN A 141 -0.68 -6.80 12.70
C GLN A 141 -1.36 -5.44 12.45
N PRO A 142 -0.66 -4.31 12.60
CA PRO A 142 -1.16 -3.04 12.08
C PRO A 142 -1.39 -3.12 10.57
N VAL A 143 -2.57 -2.68 10.14
CA VAL A 143 -2.97 -2.56 8.74
C VAL A 143 -3.24 -1.10 8.45
N LEU A 144 -2.43 -0.51 7.57
CA LEU A 144 -2.53 0.90 7.18
C LEU A 144 -3.37 1.01 5.91
N VAL A 145 -4.47 1.75 6.00
CA VAL A 145 -5.39 1.99 4.89
C VAL A 145 -5.36 3.49 4.54
N PRO A 146 -4.42 3.94 3.68
CA PRO A 146 -4.46 5.29 3.14
C PRO A 146 -5.81 5.60 2.49
N GLY A 147 -6.38 6.73 2.90
CA GLY A 147 -7.45 7.40 2.19
C GLY A 147 -6.95 8.18 0.98
N ASP A 148 -7.84 8.95 0.37
CA ASP A 148 -7.46 9.98 -0.61
C ASP A 148 -7.09 11.31 0.08
N MET A 149 -6.66 12.30 -0.71
CA MET A 149 -6.09 13.54 -0.17
C MET A 149 -7.03 14.31 0.77
N GLY A 150 -8.36 14.15 0.61
CA GLY A 150 -9.37 14.90 1.37
C GLY A 150 -10.19 14.04 2.32
N ARG A 151 -10.02 12.72 2.28
CA ARG A 151 -10.78 11.78 3.10
C ARG A 151 -9.93 11.15 4.19
N ALA A 152 -10.62 10.49 5.12
CA ALA A 152 -9.97 9.81 6.22
C ALA A 152 -9.08 8.66 5.74
N SER A 153 -7.97 8.44 6.43
CA SER A 153 -7.24 7.17 6.42
C SER A 153 -7.68 6.33 7.62
N TYR A 154 -7.37 5.04 7.63
CA TYR A 154 -7.67 4.15 8.75
C TYR A 154 -6.45 3.36 9.19
N LEU A 155 -6.36 3.16 10.50
CA LEU A 155 -5.52 2.14 11.12
C LEU A 155 -6.45 1.01 11.56
N LEU A 156 -6.16 -0.19 11.08
CA LEU A 156 -6.84 -1.42 11.47
C LEU A 156 -5.84 -2.37 12.14
N ALA A 157 -6.34 -3.43 12.77
CA ALA A 157 -5.54 -4.54 13.26
C ALA A 157 -6.00 -5.85 12.60
N GLY A 158 -5.08 -6.58 11.99
CA GLY A 158 -5.36 -7.84 11.31
C GLY A 158 -5.92 -8.89 12.26
N LEU A 159 -6.85 -9.69 11.75
CA LEU A 159 -7.48 -10.79 12.49
C LEU A 159 -6.98 -12.17 12.03
N GLY A 160 -6.11 -12.23 11.02
CA GLY A 160 -5.50 -13.49 10.57
C GLY A 160 -6.47 -14.39 9.82
N ASN A 161 -7.42 -13.82 9.06
CA ASN A 161 -8.44 -14.58 8.37
C ASN A 161 -7.82 -15.56 7.34
N PRO A 162 -7.99 -16.90 7.52
CA PRO A 162 -7.33 -17.90 6.67
C PRO A 162 -7.88 -17.93 5.24
N LEU A 163 -9.14 -17.54 5.01
CA LEU A 163 -9.75 -17.51 3.68
C LEU A 163 -9.06 -16.52 2.73
N THR A 164 -8.33 -15.56 3.30
CA THR A 164 -7.61 -14.52 2.54
C THR A 164 -6.09 -14.68 2.62
N PHE A 165 -5.60 -15.81 3.14
CA PHE A 165 -4.18 -15.99 3.47
C PHE A 165 -3.66 -14.83 4.32
N CYS A 166 -4.44 -14.47 5.36
CA CYS A 166 -4.17 -13.34 6.25
C CYS A 166 -3.92 -12.04 5.47
N SER A 167 -4.84 -11.65 4.58
CA SER A 167 -4.73 -10.43 3.78
C SER A 167 -5.91 -9.48 4.02
N CYS A 168 -5.68 -8.19 3.77
CA CYS A 168 -6.68 -7.14 3.93
C CYS A 168 -6.55 -6.12 2.79
N CYS A 169 -7.49 -5.17 2.73
CA CYS A 169 -7.42 -4.06 1.79
C CYS A 169 -6.17 -3.20 2.02
N HIS A 170 -5.79 -2.42 1.00
CA HIS A 170 -4.77 -1.38 1.12
C HIS A 170 -5.38 0.03 1.12
N GLY A 171 -6.54 0.24 0.50
CA GLY A 171 -7.14 1.57 0.37
C GLY A 171 -8.50 1.47 -0.29
N ALA A 172 -9.11 2.63 -0.58
CA ALA A 172 -10.40 2.71 -1.26
C ALA A 172 -10.41 2.05 -2.66
N GLY A 173 -9.28 2.12 -3.37
CA GLY A 173 -9.21 1.80 -4.79
C GLY A 173 -9.86 2.89 -5.65
N ARG A 174 -9.38 3.04 -6.89
CA ARG A 174 -9.93 4.02 -7.82
C ARG A 174 -11.31 3.59 -8.30
N ALA A 175 -12.26 4.53 -8.29
CA ALA A 175 -13.55 4.41 -8.96
C ALA A 175 -13.49 4.91 -10.40
N ARG A 176 -12.55 5.82 -10.72
CA ARG A 176 -12.39 6.43 -12.05
C ARG A 176 -10.95 6.33 -12.55
N SER A 177 -10.79 6.25 -13.88
CA SER A 177 -9.46 6.32 -14.50
C SER A 177 -8.83 7.71 -14.30
N ARG A 178 -7.50 7.82 -14.46
CA ARG A 178 -6.79 9.10 -14.40
C ARG A 178 -7.32 10.09 -15.44
N VAL A 179 -7.53 9.61 -16.66
CA VAL A 179 -8.05 10.41 -17.78
C VAL A 179 -9.46 10.93 -17.47
N GLN A 180 -10.34 10.09 -16.93
CA GLN A 180 -11.68 10.52 -16.52
C GLN A 180 -11.65 11.54 -15.38
N SER A 181 -10.75 11.34 -14.41
CA SER A 181 -10.58 12.25 -13.27
C SER A 181 -10.15 13.63 -13.75
N LEU A 182 -9.14 13.70 -14.64
CA LEU A 182 -8.67 14.93 -15.27
C LEU A 182 -9.75 15.65 -16.09
N LYS A 183 -10.59 14.93 -16.83
CA LYS A 183 -11.72 15.54 -17.55
C LYS A 183 -12.75 16.14 -16.59
N SER A 184 -13.08 15.43 -15.51
CA SER A 184 -14.05 15.88 -14.50
C SER A 184 -13.54 17.03 -13.62
N TRP A 185 -12.22 17.23 -13.58
CA TRP A 185 -11.59 18.31 -12.83
C TRP A 185 -11.98 19.69 -13.38
N GLY A 186 -12.00 19.84 -14.70
CA GLY A 186 -12.48 21.05 -15.38
C GLY A 186 -11.74 22.33 -15.00
N GLY A 187 -10.47 22.25 -14.54
CA GLY A 187 -9.68 23.43 -14.16
C GLY A 187 -9.91 23.95 -12.74
N ARG A 188 -10.71 23.28 -11.90
CA ARG A 188 -11.05 23.74 -10.55
C ARG A 188 -9.81 23.88 -9.65
N ASP A 189 -9.77 24.92 -8.83
CA ASP A 189 -8.69 25.10 -7.85
C ASP A 189 -8.87 24.13 -6.66
N LEU A 190 -8.33 22.92 -6.82
CA LEU A 190 -8.39 21.87 -5.80
C LEU A 190 -7.64 22.27 -4.53
N ILE A 191 -6.60 23.09 -4.63
CA ILE A 191 -5.87 23.56 -3.44
C ILE A 191 -6.80 24.44 -2.61
N LYS A 192 -7.52 25.38 -3.24
CA LYS A 192 -8.53 26.20 -2.54
C LYS A 192 -9.67 25.36 -1.98
N HIS A 193 -10.16 24.36 -2.72
CA HIS A 193 -11.21 23.49 -2.22
C HIS A 193 -10.76 22.73 -0.97
N MET A 194 -9.58 22.12 -1.00
CA MET A 194 -9.03 21.38 0.13
C MET A 194 -8.73 22.28 1.32
N ALA A 195 -8.28 23.51 1.08
CA ALA A 195 -8.09 24.51 2.13
C ALA A 195 -9.40 24.88 2.83
N LYS A 196 -10.53 24.93 2.10
CA LYS A 196 -11.86 25.12 2.72
C LYS A 196 -12.27 23.96 3.62
N GLU A 197 -11.84 22.74 3.28
CA GLU A 197 -12.01 21.54 4.11
C GLU A 197 -10.96 21.42 5.24
N GLY A 198 -10.11 22.45 5.43
CA GLY A 198 -9.09 22.47 6.47
C GLY A 198 -7.82 21.66 6.16
N VAL A 199 -7.62 21.26 4.90
CA VAL A 199 -6.47 20.46 4.45
C VAL A 199 -5.49 21.30 3.64
N ILE A 200 -4.28 21.47 4.15
CA ILE A 200 -3.21 22.16 3.43
C ILE A 200 -2.57 21.21 2.42
N VAL A 201 -2.63 21.55 1.13
CA VAL A 201 -2.03 20.74 0.07
C VAL A 201 -0.81 21.44 -0.52
N LYS A 202 0.31 20.72 -0.62
CA LYS A 202 1.47 21.10 -1.43
C LYS A 202 1.74 20.01 -2.44
N ALA A 203 1.87 20.38 -3.72
CA ALA A 203 2.18 19.44 -4.78
C ALA A 203 3.18 20.02 -5.78
N THR A 204 3.90 19.13 -6.46
CA THR A 204 4.82 19.46 -7.56
C THR A 204 4.11 20.09 -8.76
N SER A 205 2.86 19.69 -9.03
CA SER A 205 2.04 20.29 -10.08
C SER A 205 0.54 20.21 -9.76
N SER A 206 -0.25 21.11 -10.34
CA SER A 206 -1.72 21.06 -10.29
C SER A 206 -2.28 19.79 -10.92
N ARG A 207 -1.61 19.26 -11.95
CA ARG A 207 -1.97 18.00 -12.61
C ARG A 207 -1.89 16.80 -11.66
N THR A 208 -0.83 16.72 -10.85
CA THR A 208 -0.65 15.64 -9.85
C THR A 208 -1.80 15.60 -8.86
N ILE A 209 -2.33 16.76 -8.48
CA ILE A 209 -3.50 16.87 -7.59
C ILE A 209 -4.77 16.41 -8.32
N ALA A 210 -4.95 16.82 -9.58
CA ALA A 210 -6.15 16.49 -10.37
C ALA A 210 -6.27 14.98 -10.65
N GLU A 211 -5.16 14.25 -10.81
CA GLU A 211 -5.17 12.80 -10.99
C GLU A 211 -5.58 12.02 -9.73
N GLU A 212 -5.55 12.68 -8.57
CA GLU A 212 -5.66 12.09 -7.22
C GLU A 212 -6.82 12.69 -6.40
N MET A 213 -7.76 13.35 -7.07
CA MET A 213 -8.96 13.94 -6.44
C MET A 213 -9.75 12.91 -5.62
N PRO A 214 -10.41 13.33 -4.52
CA PRO A 214 -11.26 12.45 -3.72
C PRO A 214 -12.30 11.67 -4.54
N ASP A 215 -12.95 12.33 -5.51
CA ASP A 215 -13.96 11.71 -6.39
C ASP A 215 -13.40 10.65 -7.34
N ALA A 216 -12.07 10.55 -7.48
CA ALA A 216 -11.43 9.49 -8.23
C ALA A 216 -11.44 8.15 -7.48
N TYR A 217 -11.70 8.18 -6.17
CA TYR A 217 -11.63 7.03 -5.26
C TYR A 217 -13.01 6.67 -4.70
N LYS A 218 -13.20 5.38 -4.40
CA LYS A 218 -14.36 4.91 -3.62
C LYS A 218 -14.31 5.54 -2.22
N ASP A 219 -15.42 5.51 -1.48
CA ASP A 219 -15.38 5.85 -0.07
C ASP A 219 -14.61 4.77 0.70
N VAL A 220 -13.47 5.17 1.30
CA VAL A 220 -12.63 4.29 2.11
C VAL A 220 -13.38 3.76 3.34
N SER A 221 -14.36 4.51 3.85
CA SER A 221 -15.18 4.09 5.00
C SER A 221 -15.99 2.85 4.66
N SER A 222 -16.65 2.82 3.49
CA SER A 222 -17.39 1.64 3.02
C SER A 222 -16.49 0.42 2.80
N VAL A 223 -15.25 0.64 2.34
CA VAL A 223 -14.27 -0.46 2.20
C VAL A 223 -13.86 -1.01 3.57
N VAL A 224 -13.64 -0.14 4.55
CA VAL A 224 -13.31 -0.55 5.93
C VAL A 224 -14.49 -1.24 6.60
N ASP A 225 -15.73 -0.78 6.37
CA ASP A 225 -16.93 -1.45 6.86
C ASP A 225 -17.03 -2.89 6.34
N ALA A 226 -16.76 -3.11 5.06
CA ALA A 226 -16.76 -4.44 4.46
C ALA A 226 -15.66 -5.34 5.04
N VAL A 227 -14.46 -4.80 5.23
CA VAL A 227 -13.31 -5.50 5.84
C VAL A 227 -13.62 -5.99 7.25
N GLU A 228 -14.26 -5.16 8.06
CA GLU A 228 -14.62 -5.49 9.43
C GLU A 228 -15.75 -6.51 9.48
N LYS A 229 -16.81 -6.34 8.65
CA LYS A 229 -17.90 -7.33 8.51
C LYS A 229 -17.40 -8.70 8.06
N ALA A 230 -16.39 -8.73 7.18
CA ALA A 230 -15.74 -9.96 6.72
C ALA A 230 -14.70 -10.52 7.71
N SER A 231 -14.54 -9.90 8.89
CA SER A 231 -13.57 -10.31 9.92
C SER A 231 -12.13 -10.44 9.39
N LEU A 232 -11.72 -9.54 8.49
CA LEU A 232 -10.34 -9.53 7.96
C LEU A 232 -9.42 -8.71 8.87
N ALA A 233 -9.92 -7.56 9.33
CA ALA A 233 -9.26 -6.66 10.27
C ALA A 233 -10.31 -5.89 11.08
N ARG A 234 -9.97 -5.49 12.30
CA ARG A 234 -10.82 -4.64 13.15
C ARG A 234 -10.37 -3.19 13.11
N ARG A 235 -11.30 -2.23 13.20
CA ARG A 235 -10.95 -0.81 13.31
C ARG A 235 -10.17 -0.51 14.60
N VAL A 236 -9.17 0.36 14.48
CA VAL A 236 -8.39 0.87 15.61
C VAL A 236 -8.49 2.39 15.67
N ALA A 237 -8.27 3.08 14.57
CA ALA A 237 -8.40 4.53 14.49
C ALA A 237 -8.82 5.01 13.11
N ARG A 238 -9.58 6.11 13.09
CA ARG A 238 -9.86 6.93 11.91
C ARG A 238 -8.98 8.17 11.96
N LEU A 239 -8.35 8.49 10.84
CA LEU A 239 -7.26 9.47 10.76
C LEU A 239 -7.63 10.55 9.74
N HIS A 240 -7.75 11.80 10.17
CA HIS A 240 -8.12 12.92 9.30
C HIS A 240 -6.89 13.73 8.88
N PRO A 241 -6.66 13.94 7.56
CA PRO A 241 -5.51 14.70 7.09
C PRO A 241 -5.67 16.19 7.44
N CYS A 242 -4.62 16.81 7.94
CA CYS A 242 -4.50 18.27 8.03
C CYS A 242 -3.53 18.85 6.99
N MET A 243 -2.62 18.02 6.48
CA MET A 243 -1.66 18.39 5.45
C MET A 243 -1.38 17.21 4.51
N VAL A 244 -1.24 17.50 3.21
CA VAL A 244 -0.89 16.54 2.17
C VAL A 244 0.26 17.09 1.33
N LEU A 245 1.33 16.32 1.26
CA LEU A 245 2.46 16.56 0.35
C LEU A 245 2.41 15.54 -0.79
N LYS A 246 2.39 16.01 -2.04
CA LYS A 246 2.30 15.13 -3.21
C LYS A 246 3.42 15.43 -4.23
N GLY A 247 4.22 14.40 -4.49
CA GLY A 247 5.29 14.40 -5.50
C GLY A 247 4.80 13.95 -6.86
#